data_AF-A0A0J6Y1K6-F1
#
_entry.id   AF-A0A0J6Y1K6-F1
#
_cell.length_a   1.000
_cell.length_b   1.000
_cell.length_c   1.000
_cell.angle_alpha   90.00
_cell.angle_beta   90.00
_cell.angle_gamma   90.00
#
_symmetry.space_group_name_H-M   'P 1'
#
loop_
_entity.id
_entity.type
_entity.pdbx_description
1 polymer ?
#
loop_
_entity_poly.entity_id
_entity_poly.type
_entity_poly.pdbx_seq_one_letter_code
_entity_poly.pdbx_strand_id
1 'polypeptide(L)'
;MNAKDIARQRAVLGKRVKALKDLYASDDLSTEDYQREMVAVQERKRKLRALEKKLKDQETPNLPAVVEGKTDEGPRSSDPMVIGQPAKWSEEWWMKVSPQTQAKRCHAKNTKGQRCQRLAISGAKVCYTHGGAAPHVRAAALARLQNGSVDMADNLIRLAKHAGSEAVQLGATNSALDRAGVKTAAQVEVGPIKPHEQIFDDVLSGSYAESRRARGFEASESITEQRNS
;
A
#
# COMPACT_ATOMS: atom_id res chain seq x y z
N MET A 1 -2.89 24.84 19.84
CA MET A 1 -3.50 25.34 18.59
C MET A 1 -3.61 24.16 17.65
N ASN A 2 -4.82 23.81 17.21
CA ASN A 2 -5.06 22.60 16.40
C ASN A 2 -4.73 22.86 14.91
N ALA A 3 -4.57 21.81 14.11
CA ALA A 3 -4.34 21.88 12.66
C ALA A 3 -5.37 22.77 11.93
N LYS A 4 -6.66 22.70 12.34
CA LYS A 4 -7.73 23.56 11.80
C LYS A 4 -7.48 25.05 12.07
N ASP A 5 -6.96 25.39 13.25
CA ASP A 5 -6.63 26.77 13.62
C ASP A 5 -5.43 27.31 12.83
N ILE A 6 -4.40 26.46 12.62
CA ILE A 6 -3.23 26.78 11.79
C ILE A 6 -3.65 27.09 10.36
N ALA A 7 -4.53 26.27 9.78
CA ALA A 7 -5.07 26.47 8.44
C ALA A 7 -5.86 27.79 8.33
N ARG A 8 -6.71 28.09 9.32
CA ARG A 8 -7.46 29.35 9.39
C ARG A 8 -6.53 30.57 9.46
N GLN A 9 -5.48 30.52 10.28
CA GLN A 9 -4.52 31.62 10.39
C GLN A 9 -3.70 31.83 9.10
N ARG A 10 -3.36 30.76 8.38
CA ARG A 10 -2.72 30.86 7.05
C ARG A 10 -3.60 31.58 6.04
N ALA A 11 -4.90 31.24 5.99
CA ALA A 11 -5.84 31.88 5.09
C ALA A 11 -5.96 33.39 5.39
N VAL A 12 -6.01 33.78 6.67
CA VAL A 12 -6.03 35.19 7.09
C VAL A 12 -4.76 35.93 6.65
N LEU A 13 -3.58 35.32 6.82
CA LEU A 13 -2.32 35.92 6.35
C LEU A 13 -2.27 36.04 4.83
N GLY A 14 -2.81 35.08 4.09
CA GLY A 14 -2.93 35.15 2.63
C GLY A 14 -3.75 36.36 2.18
N LYS A 15 -4.91 36.59 2.84
CA LYS A 15 -5.75 37.77 2.59
C LYS A 15 -5.03 39.08 2.95
N ARG A 16 -4.30 39.14 4.07
CA ARG A 16 -3.52 40.33 4.47
C ARG A 16 -2.41 40.65 3.47
N VAL A 17 -1.68 39.65 2.97
CA VAL A 17 -0.66 39.86 1.93
C VAL A 17 -1.27 40.41 0.65
N LYS A 18 -2.44 39.88 0.24
CA LYS A 18 -3.15 40.39 -0.92
C LYS A 18 -3.52 41.87 -0.72
N ALA A 19 -4.15 42.20 0.40
CA ALA A 19 -4.51 43.58 0.72
C ALA A 19 -3.30 44.53 0.76
N LEU A 20 -2.18 44.13 1.36
CA LEU A 20 -0.96 44.94 1.39
C LEU A 20 -0.38 45.18 0.00
N LYS A 21 -0.45 44.18 -0.89
CA LYS A 21 -0.03 44.33 -2.29
C LYS A 21 -0.95 45.25 -3.06
N ASP A 22 -2.26 45.13 -2.85
CA ASP A 22 -3.26 45.98 -3.50
C ASP A 22 -3.09 47.44 -3.07
N LEU A 23 -2.85 47.70 -1.76
CA LEU A 23 -2.56 49.04 -1.23
C LEU A 23 -1.23 49.64 -1.70
N TYR A 24 -0.19 48.80 -1.82
CA TYR A 24 1.08 49.25 -2.40
C TYR A 24 0.95 49.53 -3.90
N ALA A 25 0.10 48.79 -4.61
CA ALA A 25 -0.15 49.00 -6.03
C ALA A 25 -1.02 50.24 -6.32
N SER A 26 -1.83 50.69 -5.36
CA SER A 26 -2.62 51.92 -5.45
C SER A 26 -1.90 53.17 -4.95
N ASP A 27 -0.59 53.08 -4.64
CA ASP A 27 0.24 54.13 -4.02
C ASP A 27 -0.31 54.68 -2.68
N ASP A 28 -1.27 53.97 -2.07
CA ASP A 28 -1.87 54.34 -0.77
C ASP A 28 -0.99 53.93 0.42
N LEU A 29 0.13 53.25 0.18
CA LEU A 29 1.03 52.73 1.20
C LEU A 29 2.48 53.01 0.84
N SER A 30 3.20 53.69 1.74
CA SER A 30 4.64 53.94 1.59
C SER A 30 5.43 52.64 1.46
N THR A 31 6.52 52.67 0.68
CA THR A 31 7.45 51.54 0.53
C THR A 31 8.00 51.08 1.87
N GLU A 32 8.29 51.99 2.80
CA GLU A 32 8.81 51.65 4.14
C GLU A 32 7.76 50.91 4.98
N ASP A 33 6.50 51.36 4.92
CA ASP A 33 5.39 50.73 5.64
C ASP A 33 5.03 49.36 5.05
N TYR A 34 5.06 49.23 3.72
CA TYR A 34 4.88 47.96 3.04
C TYR A 34 5.98 46.95 3.44
N GLN A 35 7.24 47.38 3.45
CA GLN A 35 8.35 46.52 3.86
C GLN A 35 8.21 46.07 5.33
N ARG A 36 7.87 46.98 6.24
CA ARG A 36 7.66 46.68 7.66
C ARG A 36 6.53 45.67 7.87
N GLU A 37 5.40 45.86 7.20
CA GLU A 37 4.25 44.96 7.26
C GLU A 37 4.56 43.58 6.66
N MET A 38 5.32 43.54 5.56
CA MET A 38 5.74 42.29 4.94
C MET A 38 6.71 41.50 5.83
N VAL A 39 7.61 42.16 6.57
CA VAL A 39 8.46 41.51 7.57
C VAL A 39 7.60 40.89 8.69
N ALA A 40 6.63 41.63 9.22
CA ALA A 40 5.71 41.12 10.25
C ALA A 40 4.91 39.89 9.77
N VAL A 41 4.46 39.89 8.51
CA VAL A 41 3.81 38.72 7.89
C VAL A 41 4.77 37.53 7.80
N GLN A 42 6.03 37.75 7.40
CA GLN A 42 7.02 36.68 7.30
C GLN A 42 7.31 36.04 8.66
N GLU A 43 7.48 36.84 9.71
CA GLU A 43 7.65 36.33 11.07
C GLU A 43 6.46 35.50 11.53
N ARG A 44 5.24 35.97 11.25
CA ARG A 44 4.02 35.24 11.60
C ARG A 44 3.89 33.93 10.82
N LYS A 45 4.29 33.89 9.55
CA LYS A 45 4.41 32.65 8.76
C LYS A 45 5.45 31.68 9.34
N ARG A 46 6.60 32.18 9.79
CA ARG A 46 7.64 31.36 10.45
C ARG A 46 7.10 30.72 11.74
N LYS A 47 6.39 31.50 12.58
CA LYS A 47 5.74 30.99 13.81
C LYS A 47 4.72 29.89 13.51
N LEU A 48 3.89 30.06 12.49
CA LEU A 48 2.92 29.04 12.07
C LEU A 48 3.59 27.75 11.58
N ARG A 49 4.67 27.85 10.79
CA ARG A 49 5.44 26.67 10.35
C ARG A 49 6.08 25.93 11.52
N ALA A 50 6.59 26.66 12.53
CA ALA A 50 7.15 26.04 13.73
C ALA A 50 6.08 25.32 14.57
N LEU A 51 4.87 25.88 14.69
CA LEU A 51 3.75 25.24 15.38
C LEU A 51 3.26 23.98 14.64
N GLU A 52 3.18 24.03 13.32
CA GLU A 52 2.83 22.87 12.49
C GLU A 52 3.88 21.76 12.61
N LYS A 53 5.18 22.11 12.61
CA LYS A 53 6.24 21.14 12.86
C LYS A 53 6.11 20.50 14.25
N LYS A 54 5.90 21.30 15.30
CA LYS A 54 5.69 20.78 16.66
C LYS A 54 4.46 19.87 16.76
N LEU A 55 3.37 20.20 16.07
CA LEU A 55 2.18 19.37 16.04
C LEU A 55 2.47 18.03 15.34
N LYS A 56 3.17 18.05 14.21
CA LYS A 56 3.59 16.85 13.48
C LYS A 56 4.50 15.96 14.33
N ASP A 57 5.46 16.56 15.02
CA ASP A 57 6.39 15.86 15.91
C ASP A 57 5.67 15.26 17.14
N GLN A 58 4.56 15.85 17.60
CA GLN A 58 3.71 15.32 18.67
C GLN A 58 2.78 14.20 18.20
N GLU A 59 2.24 14.28 16.98
CA GLU A 59 1.41 13.23 16.37
C GLU A 59 2.21 11.98 15.98
N THR A 60 3.53 12.11 15.82
CA THR A 60 4.46 10.98 15.67
C THR A 60 5.22 10.76 16.97
N PRO A 61 4.66 10.10 18.00
CA PRO A 61 5.41 9.79 19.20
C PRO A 61 6.51 8.80 18.83
N ASN A 62 7.71 9.32 18.62
CA ASN A 62 9.00 8.65 18.66
C ASN A 62 8.96 7.16 18.29
N LEU A 63 8.39 6.84 17.13
CA LEU A 63 8.61 5.55 16.52
C LEU A 63 10.11 5.53 16.20
N PRO A 64 10.89 4.53 16.69
CA PRO A 64 12.24 4.36 16.18
C PRO A 64 12.08 4.31 14.68
N ALA A 65 12.79 5.21 13.98
CA ALA A 65 12.64 5.40 12.54
C ALA A 65 12.37 4.04 11.92
N VAL A 66 11.13 3.85 11.46
CA VAL A 66 10.83 2.74 10.57
C VAL A 66 11.77 3.03 9.43
N VAL A 67 12.92 2.35 9.45
CA VAL A 67 13.71 2.14 8.27
C VAL A 67 12.69 1.45 7.41
N GLU A 68 12.01 2.24 6.56
CA GLU A 68 11.20 1.74 5.49
C GLU A 68 12.08 0.67 4.91
N GLY A 69 11.69 -0.59 5.12
CA GLY A 69 12.34 -1.70 4.51
C GLY A 69 12.11 -1.43 3.06
N LYS A 70 13.06 -0.73 2.43
CA LYS A 70 13.14 -0.59 0.99
C LYS A 70 13.02 -2.01 0.53
N THR A 71 11.86 -2.36 -0.01
CA THR A 71 11.84 -3.34 -1.08
C THR A 71 13.01 -2.95 -1.95
N ASP A 72 13.94 -3.87 -2.18
CA ASP A 72 15.20 -3.66 -2.92
C ASP A 72 14.94 -3.34 -4.41
N GLU A 73 13.99 -2.45 -4.70
CA GLU A 73 13.99 -1.56 -5.84
C GLU A 73 15.32 -0.83 -5.78
N GLY A 74 16.29 -1.39 -6.50
CA GLY A 74 17.57 -0.75 -6.72
C GLY A 74 17.37 0.64 -7.33
N PRO A 75 18.44 1.45 -7.36
CA PRO A 75 18.34 2.78 -7.93
C PRO A 75 17.68 2.70 -9.31
N ARG A 76 16.61 3.48 -9.51
CA ARG A 76 16.02 3.64 -10.83
C ARG A 76 17.10 4.26 -11.71
N SER A 77 17.08 4.01 -13.01
CA SER A 77 18.10 4.53 -13.94
C SER A 77 18.25 6.06 -13.93
N SER A 78 17.32 6.76 -13.27
CA SER A 78 17.30 8.21 -13.05
C SER A 78 17.92 8.68 -11.72
N ASP A 79 18.31 7.78 -10.82
CA ASP A 79 18.92 8.18 -9.55
C ASP A 79 20.36 8.65 -9.76
N PRO A 80 20.77 9.79 -9.16
CA PRO A 80 22.14 10.28 -9.28
C PRO A 80 23.11 9.23 -8.73
N MET A 81 24.12 8.87 -9.55
CA MET A 81 25.19 7.95 -9.15
C MET A 81 25.82 8.44 -7.84
N VAL A 82 25.56 7.73 -6.74
CA VAL A 82 26.27 7.95 -5.48
C VAL A 82 27.71 7.51 -5.70
N ILE A 83 28.60 8.48 -5.89
CA ILE A 83 30.03 8.28 -6.12
C ILE A 83 30.59 7.45 -4.96
N GLY A 84 31.12 6.25 -5.26
CA GLY A 84 31.77 5.38 -4.29
C GLY A 84 31.02 4.09 -3.93
N GLN A 85 29.79 3.87 -4.40
CA GLN A 85 29.15 2.56 -4.25
C GLN A 85 29.46 1.65 -5.44
N PRO A 86 29.85 0.38 -5.22
CA PRO A 86 30.10 -0.55 -6.31
C PRO A 86 28.81 -0.81 -7.09
N ALA A 87 28.95 -1.02 -8.41
CA ALA A 87 27.80 -1.28 -9.26
C ALA A 87 27.01 -2.52 -8.77
N LYS A 88 25.69 -2.43 -8.75
CA LYS A 88 24.80 -3.52 -8.32
C LYS A 88 25.13 -4.81 -9.09
N TRP A 89 25.29 -5.91 -8.36
CA TRP A 89 25.67 -7.24 -8.87
C TRP A 89 27.12 -7.39 -9.37
N SER A 90 27.96 -6.35 -9.31
CA SER A 90 29.40 -6.51 -9.56
C SER A 90 30.04 -7.50 -8.57
N GLU A 91 31.21 -8.06 -8.91
CA GLU A 91 31.96 -8.89 -7.96
C GLU A 91 32.33 -8.13 -6.69
N GLU A 92 32.68 -6.84 -6.82
CA GLU A 92 32.99 -5.99 -5.68
C GLU A 92 31.78 -5.79 -4.77
N TRP A 93 30.58 -5.66 -5.35
CA TRP A 93 29.32 -5.63 -4.60
C TRP A 93 29.10 -6.96 -3.86
N TRP A 94 29.32 -8.11 -4.52
CA TRP A 94 29.16 -9.43 -3.91
C TRP A 94 30.12 -9.71 -2.74
N MET A 95 31.28 -9.06 -2.70
CA MET A 95 32.22 -9.17 -1.58
C MET A 95 31.77 -8.34 -0.35
N LYS A 96 30.99 -7.28 -0.57
CA LYS A 96 30.54 -6.37 0.49
C LYS A 96 29.19 -6.75 1.10
N VAL A 97 28.39 -7.56 0.41
CA VAL A 97 27.06 -7.98 0.92
C VAL A 97 27.14 -9.02 2.02
N SER A 98 26.07 -9.13 2.80
CA SER A 98 25.95 -10.12 3.88
C SER A 98 26.08 -11.57 3.36
N PRO A 99 26.62 -12.51 4.15
CA PRO A 99 26.74 -13.91 3.77
C PRO A 99 25.40 -14.55 3.34
N GLN A 100 24.30 -14.15 3.99
CA GLN A 100 22.95 -14.63 3.66
C GLN A 100 22.52 -14.17 2.26
N THR A 101 22.90 -12.96 1.85
CA THR A 101 22.63 -12.45 0.50
C THR A 101 23.54 -13.13 -0.51
N GLN A 102 24.82 -13.32 -0.17
CA GLN A 102 25.79 -14.02 -1.02
C GLN A 102 25.35 -15.45 -1.35
N ALA A 103 24.74 -16.16 -0.39
CA ALA A 103 24.17 -17.49 -0.58
C ALA A 103 23.02 -17.52 -1.61
N LYS A 104 22.33 -16.38 -1.83
CA LYS A 104 21.25 -16.25 -2.84
C LYS A 104 21.78 -15.94 -4.24
N ARG A 105 23.10 -15.87 -4.45
CA ARG A 105 23.69 -15.66 -5.78
C ARG A 105 23.44 -16.86 -6.68
N CYS A 106 23.03 -16.61 -7.93
CA CYS A 106 22.83 -17.66 -8.91
C CYS A 106 24.06 -18.58 -9.06
N HIS A 107 23.80 -19.89 -9.12
CA HIS A 107 24.83 -20.92 -9.24
C HIS A 107 25.27 -21.17 -10.69
N ALA A 108 24.50 -20.71 -11.68
CA ALA A 108 24.83 -20.90 -13.08
C ALA A 108 26.08 -20.11 -13.48
N LYS A 109 26.75 -20.57 -14.54
CA LYS A 109 27.87 -19.85 -15.17
C LYS A 109 27.36 -19.02 -16.34
N ASN A 110 27.98 -17.88 -16.58
CA ASN A 110 27.75 -17.06 -17.77
C ASN A 110 28.51 -17.63 -18.98
N THR A 111 28.30 -17.04 -20.16
CA THR A 111 29.00 -17.43 -21.41
C THR A 111 30.52 -17.33 -21.31
N LYS A 112 31.04 -16.48 -20.41
CA LYS A 112 32.48 -16.32 -20.14
C LYS A 112 33.01 -17.32 -19.10
N GLY A 113 32.19 -18.27 -18.65
CA GLY A 113 32.54 -19.30 -17.65
C GLY A 113 32.55 -18.82 -16.19
N GLN A 114 32.29 -17.54 -15.93
CA GLN A 114 32.25 -16.96 -14.58
C GLN A 114 30.88 -17.19 -13.92
N ARG A 115 30.83 -17.19 -12.59
CA ARG A 115 29.56 -17.36 -11.85
C ARG A 115 28.61 -16.20 -12.15
N CYS A 116 27.35 -16.51 -12.42
CA CYS A 116 26.32 -15.50 -12.67
C CYS A 116 26.24 -14.51 -11.50
N GLN A 117 26.22 -13.23 -11.85
CA GLN A 117 26.18 -12.12 -10.92
C GLN A 117 24.76 -11.79 -10.43
N ARG A 118 23.72 -12.35 -11.06
CA ARG A 118 22.32 -12.10 -10.70
C ARG A 118 21.91 -12.92 -9.47
N LEU A 119 20.92 -12.42 -8.75
CA LEU A 119 20.24 -13.15 -7.67
C LEU A 119 19.43 -14.33 -8.23
N ALA A 120 19.42 -15.44 -7.51
CA ALA A 120 18.51 -16.54 -7.77
C ALA A 120 17.06 -16.12 -7.46
N ILE A 121 16.09 -16.74 -8.13
CA ILE A 121 14.68 -16.54 -7.76
C ILE A 121 14.42 -17.16 -6.37
N SER A 122 13.45 -16.62 -5.63
CA SER A 122 13.08 -17.13 -4.31
C SER A 122 12.78 -18.64 -4.35
N GLY A 123 13.45 -19.41 -3.49
CA GLY A 123 13.32 -20.87 -3.42
C GLY A 123 14.11 -21.65 -4.48
N ALA A 124 14.81 -21.01 -5.43
CA ALA A 124 15.65 -21.68 -6.42
C ALA A 124 17.15 -21.34 -6.26
N LYS A 125 17.99 -22.05 -7.02
CA LYS A 125 19.46 -21.85 -7.07
C LYS A 125 19.92 -21.01 -8.28
N VAL A 126 19.01 -20.71 -9.20
CA VAL A 126 19.30 -20.01 -10.46
C VAL A 126 18.42 -18.79 -10.65
N CYS A 127 18.94 -17.79 -11.36
CA CYS A 127 18.22 -16.55 -11.67
C CYS A 127 17.19 -16.79 -12.78
N TYR A 128 16.31 -15.82 -13.00
CA TYR A 128 15.28 -15.86 -14.03
C TYR A 128 15.84 -16.25 -15.41
N THR A 129 17.00 -15.69 -15.80
CA THR A 129 17.59 -15.90 -17.13
C THR A 129 18.38 -17.19 -17.30
N HIS A 130 18.84 -17.81 -16.21
CA HIS A 130 19.52 -19.11 -16.25
C HIS A 130 18.56 -20.25 -15.92
N GLY A 131 17.29 -20.12 -16.32
CA GLY A 131 16.28 -21.17 -16.18
C GLY A 131 15.45 -21.12 -14.90
N GLY A 132 15.62 -20.12 -14.03
CA GLY A 132 14.75 -19.95 -12.85
C GLY A 132 13.28 -19.78 -13.22
N ALA A 133 13.02 -19.21 -14.41
CA ALA A 133 11.67 -19.06 -14.93
C ALA A 133 11.01 -20.37 -15.39
N ALA A 134 11.75 -21.47 -15.51
CA ALA A 134 11.22 -22.72 -16.05
C ALA A 134 10.14 -23.31 -15.11
N PRO A 135 9.04 -23.88 -15.65
CA PRO A 135 7.93 -24.38 -14.83
C PRO A 135 8.35 -25.37 -13.74
N HIS A 136 9.20 -26.35 -14.10
CA HIS A 136 9.69 -27.35 -13.17
C HIS A 136 10.61 -26.76 -12.09
N VAL A 137 11.39 -25.72 -12.41
CA VAL A 137 12.24 -25.02 -11.43
C VAL A 137 11.40 -24.21 -10.46
N ARG A 138 10.37 -23.50 -10.95
CA ARG A 138 9.42 -22.77 -10.09
C ARG A 138 8.63 -23.72 -9.19
N ALA A 139 8.12 -24.82 -9.72
CA ALA A 139 7.42 -25.83 -8.95
C ALA A 139 8.30 -26.40 -7.83
N ALA A 140 9.55 -26.77 -8.14
CA ALA A 140 10.50 -27.23 -7.14
C ALA A 140 10.87 -26.14 -6.11
N ALA A 141 10.95 -24.88 -6.52
CA ALA A 141 11.21 -23.76 -5.62
C ALA A 141 10.04 -23.52 -4.65
N LEU A 142 8.80 -23.58 -5.15
CA LEU A 142 7.60 -23.51 -4.35
C LEU A 142 7.51 -24.67 -3.35
N ALA A 143 7.80 -25.90 -3.78
CA ALA A 143 7.81 -27.06 -2.89
C ALA A 143 8.80 -26.86 -1.72
N ARG A 144 9.99 -26.28 -1.97
CA ARG A 144 10.94 -25.95 -0.89
C ARG A 144 10.40 -24.91 0.08
N LEU A 145 9.73 -23.87 -0.44
CA LEU A 145 9.12 -22.83 0.40
C LEU A 145 7.97 -23.40 1.25
N GLN A 146 7.15 -24.27 0.66
CA GLN A 146 6.07 -24.97 1.36
C GLN A 146 6.62 -25.88 2.45
N ASN A 147 7.68 -26.65 2.18
CA ASN A 147 8.31 -27.50 3.19
C ASN A 147 8.88 -26.68 4.35
N GLY A 148 9.42 -25.48 4.08
CA GLY A 148 9.90 -24.56 5.13
C GLY A 148 8.80 -23.75 5.82
N SER A 149 7.53 -23.88 5.42
CA SER A 149 6.44 -23.08 5.99
C SER A 149 6.18 -23.39 7.47
N VAL A 150 6.47 -24.62 7.90
CA VAL A 150 6.36 -25.03 9.31
C VAL A 150 7.38 -24.27 10.17
N ASP A 151 8.63 -24.19 9.73
CA ASP A 151 9.68 -23.42 10.42
C ASP A 151 9.36 -21.91 10.45
N MET A 152 8.70 -21.40 9.41
CA MET A 152 8.23 -20.01 9.38
C MET A 152 7.12 -19.77 10.39
N ALA A 153 6.18 -20.71 10.52
CA ALA A 153 5.11 -20.64 11.51
C ALA A 153 5.67 -20.71 12.94
N ASP A 154 6.64 -21.58 13.21
CA ASP A 154 7.32 -21.65 14.50
C ASP A 154 8.04 -20.34 14.84
N ASN A 155 8.78 -19.77 13.89
CA ASN A 155 9.41 -18.46 14.08
C ASN A 155 8.40 -17.35 14.35
N LEU A 156 7.25 -17.36 13.69
CA LEU A 156 6.18 -16.39 13.94
C LEU A 156 5.67 -16.51 15.39
N ILE A 157 5.43 -17.73 15.87
CA ILE A 157 5.00 -17.98 17.25
C ILE A 157 6.07 -17.53 18.25
N ARG A 158 7.36 -17.80 17.95
CA ARG A 158 8.48 -17.35 18.77
C ARG A 158 8.55 -15.82 18.87
N LEU A 159 8.33 -15.11 17.77
CA LEU A 159 8.25 -13.64 17.77
C LEU A 159 7.06 -13.14 18.60
N ALA A 160 5.90 -13.77 18.47
CA ALA A 160 4.71 -13.42 19.27
C ALA A 160 4.93 -13.61 20.78
N LYS A 161 5.79 -14.55 21.19
CA LYS A 161 6.08 -14.82 22.62
C LYS A 161 7.24 -14.01 23.19
N HIS A 162 8.26 -13.71 22.37
CA HIS A 162 9.57 -13.29 22.89
C HIS A 162 10.20 -12.10 22.16
N ALA A 163 9.47 -11.42 21.26
CA ALA A 163 10.03 -10.23 20.62
C ALA A 163 10.31 -9.13 21.66
N GLY A 164 11.51 -8.55 21.63
CA GLY A 164 11.91 -7.49 22.55
C GLY A 164 11.24 -6.13 22.27
N SER A 165 10.54 -5.99 21.14
CA SER A 165 9.73 -4.83 20.81
C SER A 165 8.26 -5.21 20.89
N GLU A 166 7.51 -4.48 21.72
CA GLU A 166 6.06 -4.68 21.89
C GLU A 166 5.32 -4.57 20.54
N ALA A 167 5.73 -3.65 19.66
CA ALA A 167 5.13 -3.50 18.34
C ALA A 167 5.31 -4.75 17.47
N VAL A 168 6.51 -5.37 17.48
CA VAL A 168 6.78 -6.61 16.75
C VAL A 168 6.00 -7.77 17.36
N GLN A 169 5.91 -7.81 18.68
CA GLN A 169 5.18 -8.85 19.41
C GLN A 169 3.68 -8.81 19.12
N LEU A 170 3.07 -7.61 19.17
CA LEU A 170 1.66 -7.38 18.84
C LEU A 170 1.39 -7.76 17.38
N GLY A 171 2.25 -7.31 16.45
CA GLY A 171 2.12 -7.61 15.03
C GLY A 171 2.19 -9.12 14.72
N ALA A 172 3.10 -9.84 15.39
CA ALA A 172 3.22 -11.29 15.28
C ALA A 172 2.00 -12.02 15.88
N THR A 173 1.51 -11.55 17.04
CA THR A 173 0.31 -12.09 17.69
C THR A 173 -0.93 -11.94 16.81
N ASN A 174 -1.20 -10.72 16.31
CA ASN A 174 -2.33 -10.47 15.41
C ASN A 174 -2.23 -11.32 14.14
N SER A 175 -1.04 -11.38 13.55
CA SER A 175 -0.76 -12.22 12.39
C SER A 175 -1.07 -13.71 12.62
N ALA A 176 -0.79 -14.22 13.82
CA ALA A 176 -1.10 -15.60 14.18
C ALA A 176 -2.61 -15.80 14.38
N LEU A 177 -3.29 -14.87 15.05
CA LEU A 177 -4.74 -14.89 15.28
C LEU A 177 -5.54 -14.83 13.96
N ASP A 178 -5.13 -13.96 13.03
CA ASP A 178 -5.75 -13.82 11.70
C ASP A 178 -5.69 -15.13 10.90
N ARG A 179 -4.59 -15.86 11.03
CA ARG A 179 -4.38 -17.17 10.38
C ARG A 179 -5.11 -18.30 11.10
N ALA A 180 -5.30 -18.19 12.40
CA ALA A 180 -6.15 -19.08 13.19
C ALA A 180 -7.65 -18.83 12.94
N GLY A 181 -8.00 -17.78 12.19
CA GLY A 181 -9.40 -17.44 11.87
C GLY A 181 -10.09 -16.62 12.96
N VAL A 182 -9.35 -16.12 13.96
CA VAL A 182 -9.87 -15.24 15.02
C VAL A 182 -9.90 -13.82 14.48
N LYS A 183 -10.96 -13.48 13.74
CA LYS A 183 -11.17 -12.14 13.18
C LYS A 183 -12.27 -11.42 13.95
N THR A 184 -12.17 -10.09 14.02
CA THR A 184 -13.27 -9.26 14.48
C THR A 184 -14.46 -9.44 13.53
N ALA A 185 -15.68 -9.36 14.09
CA ALA A 185 -16.90 -9.49 13.29
C ALA A 185 -16.89 -8.47 12.14
N ALA A 186 -16.99 -8.96 10.90
CA ALA A 186 -17.06 -8.09 9.73
C ALA A 186 -18.37 -7.30 9.79
N GLN A 187 -18.27 -5.98 9.89
CA GLN A 187 -19.42 -5.11 9.78
C GLN A 187 -19.88 -5.10 8.31
N VAL A 188 -20.98 -5.79 8.03
CA VAL A 188 -21.62 -5.76 6.72
C VAL A 188 -22.46 -4.50 6.65
N GLU A 189 -21.97 -3.49 5.93
CA GLU A 189 -22.78 -2.32 5.59
C GLU A 189 -23.76 -2.70 4.49
N VAL A 190 -25.03 -2.94 4.87
CA VAL A 190 -26.12 -3.04 3.91
C VAL A 190 -26.45 -1.61 3.46
N GLY A 191 -25.81 -1.18 2.38
CA GLY A 191 -26.15 0.08 1.72
C GLY A 191 -27.54 0.01 1.06
N PRO A 192 -28.08 1.17 0.62
CA PRO A 192 -29.31 1.19 -0.17
C PRO A 192 -29.16 0.31 -1.42
N ILE A 193 -30.18 -0.49 -1.71
CA ILE A 193 -30.23 -1.46 -2.82
C ILE A 193 -29.77 -0.78 -4.11
N LYS A 194 -28.73 -1.33 -4.74
CA LYS A 194 -28.19 -0.74 -5.97
C LYS A 194 -29.26 -0.84 -7.08
N PRO A 195 -29.32 0.10 -8.03
CA PRO A 195 -30.35 0.07 -9.08
C PRO A 195 -30.42 -1.24 -9.89
N HIS A 196 -29.29 -1.94 -10.07
CA HIS A 196 -29.28 -3.25 -10.74
C HIS A 196 -29.80 -4.39 -9.87
N GLU A 197 -29.79 -4.22 -8.55
CA GLU A 197 -30.29 -5.19 -7.58
C GLU A 197 -31.81 -5.10 -7.44
N GLN A 198 -32.40 -3.92 -7.76
CA GLN A 198 -33.84 -3.73 -7.92
C GLN A 198 -34.44 -4.58 -9.05
N ILE A 199 -33.66 -4.86 -10.10
CA ILE A 199 -34.09 -5.72 -11.21
C ILE A 199 -34.32 -7.15 -10.70
N PHE A 200 -33.48 -7.64 -9.78
CA PHE A 200 -33.66 -8.97 -9.21
C PHE A 200 -34.90 -9.05 -8.32
N ASP A 201 -35.23 -7.97 -7.60
CA ASP A 201 -36.44 -7.89 -6.78
C ASP A 201 -37.71 -7.85 -7.66
N ASP A 202 -37.67 -7.13 -8.78
CA ASP A 202 -38.75 -7.10 -9.78
C ASP A 202 -38.95 -8.47 -10.46
N VAL A 203 -37.86 -9.18 -10.76
CA VAL A 203 -37.91 -10.53 -11.33
C VAL A 203 -38.46 -11.57 -10.34
N LEU A 204 -38.18 -11.41 -9.04
CA LEU A 204 -38.65 -12.33 -7.99
C LEU A 204 -40.08 -12.02 -7.51
N SER A 205 -40.56 -10.80 -7.68
CA SER A 205 -41.89 -10.37 -7.20
C SER A 205 -43.03 -10.67 -8.19
N GLY A 206 -42.75 -10.86 -9.48
CA GLY A 206 -43.75 -11.24 -10.48
C GLY A 206 -44.08 -12.73 -10.47
N SER A 207 -45.37 -13.09 -10.35
CA SER A 207 -45.76 -14.51 -10.46
C SER A 207 -45.64 -15.00 -11.92
N TYR A 208 -45.24 -16.27 -12.10
CA TYR A 208 -45.07 -16.88 -13.44
C TYR A 208 -46.34 -16.78 -14.30
N ALA A 209 -47.53 -16.91 -13.69
CA ALA A 209 -48.81 -16.79 -14.38
C ALA A 209 -49.07 -15.37 -14.90
N GLU A 210 -48.65 -14.35 -14.15
CA GLU A 210 -48.84 -12.94 -14.47
C GLU A 210 -47.89 -12.49 -15.60
N SER A 211 -46.64 -12.95 -15.57
CA SER A 211 -45.68 -12.76 -16.67
C SER A 211 -46.17 -13.37 -18.00
N ARG A 212 -46.79 -14.55 -17.94
CA ARG A 212 -47.36 -15.22 -19.13
C ARG A 212 -48.54 -14.46 -19.72
N ARG A 213 -49.44 -13.97 -18.87
CA ARG A 213 -50.56 -13.10 -19.30
C ARG A 213 -50.06 -11.84 -19.97
N ALA A 214 -49.07 -11.16 -19.40
CA ALA A 214 -48.50 -9.93 -19.96
C ALA A 214 -47.84 -10.14 -21.34
N ARG A 215 -47.31 -11.34 -21.61
CA ARG A 215 -46.74 -11.72 -22.91
C ARG A 215 -47.75 -12.31 -23.89
N GLY A 216 -49.05 -12.28 -23.56
CA GLY A 216 -50.12 -12.77 -24.43
C GLY A 216 -50.25 -14.29 -24.51
N PHE A 217 -49.62 -15.03 -23.59
CA PHE A 217 -49.85 -16.47 -23.47
C PHE A 217 -51.01 -16.69 -22.50
N GLU A 218 -52.23 -16.79 -23.03
CA GLU A 218 -53.34 -17.34 -22.25
C GLU A 218 -52.99 -18.77 -21.84
N ALA A 219 -53.25 -19.09 -20.57
CA ALA A 219 -53.12 -20.45 -20.08
C ALA A 219 -54.15 -21.28 -20.83
N SER A 220 -53.72 -22.06 -21.83
CA SER A 220 -54.57 -23.07 -22.44
C SER A 220 -55.11 -23.95 -21.33
N GLU A 221 -56.42 -23.90 -21.12
CA GLU A 221 -57.13 -24.76 -20.19
C GLU A 221 -56.78 -26.22 -20.50
N SER A 222 -56.45 -26.94 -19.42
CA SER A 222 -56.64 -28.39 -19.25
C SER A 222 -56.38 -29.30 -20.45
N ILE A 223 -55.20 -29.91 -20.52
CA ILE A 223 -55.13 -31.32 -20.94
C ILE A 223 -55.47 -32.15 -19.69
N THR A 224 -56.74 -32.25 -19.41
CA THR A 224 -57.27 -33.33 -18.58
C THR A 224 -58.34 -33.98 -19.42
N GLU A 225 -58.32 -35.32 -19.45
CA GLU A 225 -59.34 -36.17 -20.05
C GLU A 225 -59.14 -36.56 -21.53
N GLN A 226 -58.38 -37.65 -21.74
CA GLN A 226 -58.81 -38.79 -22.58
C GLN A 226 -57.81 -39.93 -22.43
N ARG A 227 -57.98 -40.72 -21.36
CA ARG A 227 -57.43 -42.08 -21.28
C ARG A 227 -58.42 -42.96 -20.53
N ASN A 228 -59.50 -43.32 -21.22
CA ASN A 228 -60.35 -44.45 -20.89
C ASN A 228 -61.07 -44.92 -22.15
N SER A 229 -60.47 -45.90 -22.83
CA SER A 229 -61.10 -47.06 -23.46
C SER A 229 -59.98 -47.98 -23.95
#